data_AF-A0A117Q0A2-F1
#
_entry.id   AF-A0A117Q0A2-F1
#
_cell.length_a   1.000
_cell.length_b   1.000
_cell.length_c   1.000
_cell.angle_alpha   90.00
_cell.angle_beta   90.00
_cell.angle_gamma   90.00
#
_symmetry.space_group_name_H-M   'P 1'
#
loop_
_entity.id
_entity.type
_entity.pdbx_description
1 polymer ?
#
loop_
_entity_poly.entity_id
_entity_poly.type
_entity_poly.pdbx_seq_one_letter_code
_entity_poly.pdbx_strand_id
1 'polypeptide(L)' 'MTADLEAEGKVRAIGLSNHSPEQLAVARRIAPVDAVQPPLSLLNRSAEPEIDWPAGRGTGVIPYQPLHFVAAQ' A
#
# COMPACT_ATOMS: atom_id res chain seq x y z
N MET A 1 -17.53 -2.58 0.47
CA MET A 1 -17.24 -2.73 1.91
C MET A 1 -16.41 -1.54 2.42
N THR A 2 -15.11 -1.38 2.11
CA THR A 2 -14.32 -0.24 2.64
C THR A 2 -14.75 1.11 2.06
N ALA A 3 -15.09 1.17 0.77
CA ALA A 3 -15.64 2.37 0.13
C ALA A 3 -16.97 2.82 0.76
N ASP A 4 -17.85 1.86 1.09
CA ASP A 4 -19.12 2.16 1.75
C ASP A 4 -18.89 2.70 3.17
N LEU A 5 -17.90 2.16 3.91
CA LEU A 5 -17.53 2.67 5.22
C LEU A 5 -16.98 4.11 5.18
N GLU A 6 -16.27 4.48 4.11
CA GLU A 6 -15.82 5.86 3.90
C GLU A 6 -17.00 6.78 3.59
N ALA A 7 -17.91 6.35 2.70
CA ALA A 7 -19.13 7.09 2.37
C ALA A 7 -20.06 7.28 3.59
N GLU A 8 -20.12 6.30 4.49
CA GLU A 8 -20.84 6.37 5.76
C GLU A 8 -20.10 7.19 6.84
N GLY A 9 -18.89 7.67 6.57
CA GLY A 9 -18.07 8.45 7.50
C GLY A 9 -17.47 7.63 8.65
N LYS A 10 -17.47 6.30 8.55
CA LYS A 10 -16.93 5.39 9.58
C LYS A 10 -15.42 5.23 9.51
N VAL A 11 -14.84 5.44 8.34
CA VAL A 11 -13.39 5.51 8.14
C VAL A 11 -13.03 6.80 7.39
N ARG A 12 -11.82 7.31 7.62
CA ARG A 12 -11.34 8.56 7.02
C ARG A 12 -10.55 8.35 5.72
N ALA A 13 -9.95 7.18 5.57
CA ALA A 13 -9.00 6.88 4.49
C ALA A 13 -8.95 5.36 4.25
N ILE A 14 -8.57 4.98 3.04
CA ILE A 14 -8.49 3.59 2.59
C ILE A 14 -7.04 3.24 2.26
N GLY A 15 -6.49 2.25 2.96
CA GLY A 15 -5.16 1.70 2.71
C GLY A 15 -5.20 0.26 2.19
N LEU A 16 -4.22 -0.12 1.37
CA LEU A 16 -4.06 -1.48 0.85
C LEU A 16 -2.66 -2.01 1.16
N SER A 17 -2.52 -3.32 1.37
CA SER A 17 -1.23 -3.99 1.62
C SER A 17 -1.13 -5.24 0.77
N ASN A 18 0.06 -5.52 0.22
CA ASN A 18 0.34 -6.72 -0.58
C ASN A 18 -0.52 -6.85 -1.85
N HIS A 19 -0.78 -5.74 -2.53
CA HIS A 19 -1.50 -5.69 -3.81
C HIS A 19 -0.56 -5.21 -4.92
N SER A 20 -0.62 -5.85 -6.10
CA SER A 20 0.18 -5.46 -7.26
C SER A 20 -0.27 -4.10 -7.83
N PRO A 21 0.57 -3.41 -8.61
CA PRO A 21 0.21 -2.19 -9.34
C PRO A 21 -1.12 -2.29 -10.12
N GLU A 22 -1.39 -3.45 -10.74
CA GLU A 22 -2.61 -3.71 -11.50
C GLU A 22 -3.83 -3.79 -10.58
N GLN A 23 -3.69 -4.48 -9.43
CA GLN A 23 -4.75 -4.57 -8.42
C GLN A 23 -5.03 -3.21 -7.78
N LEU A 24 -3.98 -2.41 -7.51
CA LEU A 24 -4.11 -1.04 -7.01
C LEU A 24 -4.84 -0.16 -8.02
N ALA A 25 -4.55 -0.31 -9.32
CA ALA A 25 -5.25 0.41 -10.38
C ALA A 25 -6.74 -0.01 -10.48
N VAL A 26 -7.07 -1.27 -10.20
CA VAL A 26 -8.46 -1.74 -10.10
C VAL A 26 -9.15 -1.12 -8.90
N ALA A 27 -8.53 -1.17 -7.72
CA ALA A 27 -9.09 -0.62 -6.49
C ALA A 27 -9.36 0.89 -6.60
N ARG A 28 -8.45 1.63 -7.24
CA ARG A 28 -8.58 3.08 -7.43
C ARG A 28 -9.77 3.48 -8.31
N ARG A 29 -10.32 2.56 -9.11
CA ARG A 29 -11.58 2.81 -9.86
C ARG A 29 -12.82 2.73 -8.97
N ILE A 30 -12.70 2.15 -7.78
CA ILE A 30 -13.80 1.98 -6.82
C ILE A 30 -13.78 3.14 -5.81
N ALA A 31 -12.62 3.43 -5.21
CA ALA A 31 -12.44 4.51 -4.23
C ALA A 31 -10.96 4.96 -4.22
N PRO A 32 -10.63 6.13 -3.63
CA PRO A 32 -9.24 6.52 -3.42
C PRO A 32 -8.43 5.44 -2.70
N VAL A 33 -7.14 5.33 -3.05
CA VAL A 33 -6.17 4.52 -2.32
C VAL A 33 -5.21 5.52 -1.68
N ASP A 34 -5.38 5.80 -0.40
CA ASP A 34 -4.64 6.84 0.32
C ASP A 34 -3.27 6.37 0.77
N ALA A 35 -3.13 5.06 1.02
CA ALA A 35 -1.86 4.46 1.41
C ALA A 35 -1.67 3.06 0.82
N VAL A 36 -0.42 2.73 0.51
CA VAL A 36 0.02 1.35 0.24
C VAL A 36 1.05 0.92 1.29
N GLN A 37 1.02 -0.35 1.68
CA GLN A 37 1.91 -0.90 2.69
C GLN A 37 2.68 -2.13 2.16
N PRO A 38 3.76 -1.92 1.39
CA PRO A 38 4.66 -2.97 0.90
C PRO A 38 5.83 -3.26 1.85
N PRO A 39 6.50 -4.42 1.71
CA PRO A 39 7.79 -4.66 2.35
C PRO A 39 8.86 -3.78 1.69
N LEU A 40 9.68 -3.12 2.49
CA LEU A 40 10.83 -2.37 1.96
C LEU A 40 11.94 -2.35 3.00
N SER A 41 13.12 -2.80 2.61
CA SER A 41 14.36 -2.66 3.40
C SER A 41 15.57 -2.61 2.47
N LEU A 42 16.75 -2.33 3.02
CA LEU A 42 18.00 -2.47 2.27
C LEU A 42 18.22 -3.90 1.76
N LEU A 43 17.71 -4.90 2.46
CA LEU A 43 17.88 -6.32 2.14
C LEU A 43 16.75 -6.91 1.30
N ASN A 44 15.58 -6.26 1.27
CA ASN A 44 14.43 -6.69 0.48
C ASN A 44 13.83 -5.50 -0.28
N ARG A 45 14.01 -5.54 -1.60
CA ARG A 45 13.48 -4.56 -2.56
C ARG A 45 12.48 -5.21 -3.54
N SER A 46 11.90 -6.35 -3.19
CA SER A 46 11.02 -7.10 -4.08
C SER A 46 9.72 -6.37 -4.45
N ALA A 47 9.31 -5.38 -3.64
CA ALA A 47 8.09 -4.61 -3.83
C ALA A 47 8.33 -3.19 -4.37
N GLU A 48 9.44 -2.97 -5.08
CA GLU A 48 9.71 -1.71 -5.79
C GLU A 48 8.56 -1.25 -6.70
N PRO A 49 7.90 -2.13 -7.48
CA PRO A 49 6.77 -1.71 -8.31
C PRO A 49 5.62 -1.09 -7.50
N GLU A 50 5.31 -1.64 -6.34
CA GLU A 50 4.29 -1.14 -5.42
C GLU A 50 4.70 0.15 -4.72
N ILE A 51 6.01 0.39 -4.53
CA ILE A 51 6.57 1.62 -3.96
C ILE A 51 6.58 2.76 -4.96
N ASP A 52 6.83 2.46 -6.23
CA ASP A 52 6.84 3.45 -7.32
C ASP A 52 5.43 3.80 -7.78
N TRP A 53 4.48 2.85 -7.69
CA TRP A 53 3.11 3.06 -8.14
C TRP A 53 2.44 4.33 -7.58
N PRO A 54 2.57 4.70 -6.29
CA PRO A 54 2.03 5.92 -5.70
C PRO A 54 2.51 7.25 -6.32
N ALA A 55 3.63 7.26 -7.06
CA ALA A 55 4.23 8.48 -7.59
C ALA A 55 3.21 9.31 -8.40
N GLY A 56 2.97 10.55 -7.97
CA GLY A 56 2.02 11.47 -8.60
C GLY A 56 0.53 11.14 -8.42
N ARG A 57 0.17 10.15 -7.58
CA ARG A 57 -1.23 9.69 -7.38
C ARG A 57 -1.88 10.19 -6.09
N GLY A 58 -1.18 10.98 -5.28
CA GLY A 58 -1.68 11.39 -3.96
C GLY A 58 -1.84 10.22 -2.98
N THR A 59 -1.09 9.14 -3.20
CA THR A 59 -1.05 7.95 -2.35
C THR A 59 0.26 7.95 -1.55
N GLY A 60 0.21 7.64 -0.26
CA GLY A 60 1.40 7.48 0.59
C GLY A 60 1.93 6.04 0.59
N VAL A 61 3.22 5.88 0.92
CA VAL A 61 3.84 4.57 1.17
C VAL A 61 4.11 4.44 2.67
N ILE A 62 3.63 3.37 3.29
CA ILE A 62 3.91 3.01 4.68
C ILE A 62 4.66 1.67 4.65
N PRO A 63 6.01 1.66 4.59
CA PRO A 63 6.75 0.42 4.45
C PRO A 63 6.70 -0.41 5.74
N TYR A 64 6.70 -1.74 5.60
CA TYR A 64 6.90 -2.65 6.72
C TYR A 64 8.24 -3.39 6.62
N GLN A 65 8.73 -3.88 7.77
CA GLN A 65 10.03 -4.54 7.93
C GLN A 65 11.26 -3.73 7.43
N PRO A 66 11.38 -2.42 7.74
CA PRO A 66 12.50 -1.60 7.27
C PRO A 66 13.88 -2.08 7.71
N LEU A 67 13.94 -2.79 8.85
CA LEU A 67 15.18 -3.32 9.42
C LEU A 67 15.38 -4.83 9.16
N HIS A 68 14.56 -5.44 8.30
CA HIS A 68 14.59 -6.85 7.88
C HIS A 68 15.26 -7.81 8.87
N PHE A 69 14.45 -8.52 9.67
CA PHE A 69 14.99 -9.51 10.58
C PHE A 69 15.39 -10.78 9.83
N VAL A 70 16.68 -11.12 9.85
CA VAL A 70 17.19 -12.45 9.51
C VAL A 70 17.54 -13.12 10.84
N ALA A 71 16.86 -14.20 11.19
CA ALA A 71 17.26 -14.99 12.35
C ALA A 71 18.67 -15.52 12.11
N ALA A 72 19.59 -15.30 13.06
CA ALA A 72 20.87 -15.98 13.05
C ALA A 72 20.61 -17.49 13.06
N GLN A 73 21.12 -18.18 12.04
CA GLN A 73 21.17 -19.64 11.99
C GLN A 73 22.11 -20.17 13.09
#